data_AF-A0A7Y5UA43-F1
#
_entry.id   AF-A0A7Y5UA43-F1
#
_cell.length_a   1.000
_cell.length_b   1.000
_cell.length_c   1.000
_cell.angle_alpha   90.00
_cell.angle_beta   90.00
_cell.angle_gamma   90.00
#
_symmetry.space_group_name_H-M   'P 1'
#
loop_
_entity.id
_entity.type
_entity.pdbx_description
1 polymer ?
#
loop_
_entity_poly.entity_id
_entity_poly.type
_entity_poly.pdbx_seq_one_letter_code
_entity_poly.pdbx_strand_id
1 'polypeptide(L)'
;MTVTTSPTHPVVGDTVSIVVKRTVGGTSVTVTDPEIKLTITPEGSGLETGVMRELDGSPAQSFTPDVVGTYALQAVDFVERGAPMAFDGGPGVRKVVNAGQNFTVAVGLAMDLPIVVLGHGLTIRLKVHGGTISEATLVGSTTEKASAASQDATVTAKLAALVSVTAATVGPDIATVGTELATKYNAHRTQATVHSVNDTTNVYPQDRPYDQTNAIQQLNRLRATMIGHLTGASVAGARWHIEDDTKNVPVVGPASTPAEAVVLYADLRRSFVAHLGQVLAPEAHDNADITNTLSAVDKLTDLLIALLAFLSAAQPSTAPTVESGAVILQSRYGFKPTA
;
A
#
# COMPACT_ATOMS: atom_id res chain seq x y z
N MET A 1 -32.73 -7.70 16.47
CA MET A 1 -31.46 -8.44 16.59
C MET A 1 -30.42 -7.69 15.79
N THR A 2 -29.19 -7.68 16.25
CA THR A 2 -28.06 -7.02 15.56
C THR A 2 -26.88 -7.96 15.63
N VAL A 3 -26.22 -8.16 14.49
CA VAL A 3 -24.98 -8.94 14.39
C VAL A 3 -23.84 -7.97 14.09
N THR A 4 -22.73 -8.14 14.79
CA THR A 4 -21.48 -7.43 14.51
C THR A 4 -20.35 -8.42 14.37
N THR A 5 -19.43 -8.18 13.44
CA THR A 5 -18.26 -9.02 13.21
C THR A 5 -16.97 -8.25 13.50
N SER A 6 -15.94 -8.96 13.95
CA SER A 6 -14.60 -8.42 14.16
C SER A 6 -13.55 -9.39 13.62
N PRO A 7 -12.57 -8.93 12.81
CA PRO A 7 -12.40 -7.55 12.35
C PRO A 7 -13.47 -7.11 11.34
N THR A 8 -13.64 -5.80 11.15
CA THR A 8 -14.61 -5.23 10.18
C THR A 8 -14.24 -5.52 8.73
N HIS A 9 -12.93 -5.64 8.45
CA HIS A 9 -12.37 -5.91 7.13
C HIS A 9 -11.44 -7.14 7.19
N PRO A 10 -12.00 -8.35 7.39
CA PRO A 10 -11.20 -9.55 7.50
C PRO A 10 -10.52 -9.88 6.17
N VAL A 11 -9.31 -10.40 6.24
CA VAL A 11 -8.64 -11.06 5.13
C VAL A 11 -8.61 -12.57 5.36
N VAL A 12 -8.26 -13.32 4.31
CA VAL A 12 -8.05 -14.77 4.42
C VAL A 12 -7.09 -15.09 5.58
N GLY A 13 -7.49 -16.05 6.42
CA GLY A 13 -6.74 -16.46 7.62
C GLY A 13 -7.06 -15.69 8.90
N ASP A 14 -7.77 -14.57 8.85
CA ASP A 14 -8.21 -13.86 10.06
C ASP A 14 -9.31 -14.63 10.79
N THR A 15 -9.24 -14.74 12.12
CA THR A 15 -10.39 -15.24 12.89
C THR A 15 -11.47 -14.16 12.96
N VAL A 16 -12.63 -14.43 12.34
CA VAL A 16 -13.80 -13.56 12.37
C VAL A 16 -14.67 -13.92 13.57
N SER A 17 -14.66 -13.07 14.60
CA SER A 17 -15.56 -13.17 15.75
C SER A 17 -16.93 -12.58 15.42
N ILE A 18 -18.00 -13.22 15.89
CA ILE A 18 -19.40 -12.86 15.61
C ILE A 18 -20.10 -12.62 16.94
N VAL A 19 -20.59 -11.40 17.14
CA VAL A 19 -21.34 -11.02 18.34
C VAL A 19 -22.79 -10.75 17.95
N VAL A 20 -23.71 -11.41 18.64
CA VAL A 20 -25.15 -11.28 18.44
C VAL A 20 -25.76 -10.53 19.62
N LYS A 21 -26.54 -9.49 19.33
CA LYS A 21 -27.27 -8.71 20.34
C LYS A 21 -28.78 -8.69 20.05
N ARG A 22 -29.58 -8.63 21.11
CA ARG A 22 -31.03 -8.41 21.05
C ARG A 22 -31.44 -7.26 21.95
N THR A 23 -32.61 -6.67 21.69
CA THR A 23 -33.16 -5.60 22.52
C THR A 23 -34.20 -6.18 23.46
N VAL A 24 -34.02 -5.99 24.77
CA VAL A 24 -34.96 -6.41 25.82
C VAL A 24 -35.30 -5.17 26.66
N GLY A 25 -36.58 -4.76 26.65
CA GLY A 25 -37.02 -3.58 27.41
C GLY A 25 -36.28 -2.29 27.06
N GLY A 26 -35.88 -2.11 25.79
CA GLY A 26 -35.09 -0.97 25.33
C GLY A 26 -33.57 -1.08 25.55
N THR A 27 -33.10 -2.12 26.26
CA THR A 27 -31.66 -2.35 26.52
C THR A 27 -31.10 -3.38 25.55
N SER A 28 -29.89 -3.15 25.02
CA SER A 28 -29.18 -4.11 24.18
C SER A 28 -28.46 -5.16 25.05
N VAL A 29 -28.73 -6.44 24.82
CA VAL A 29 -28.19 -7.58 25.57
C VAL A 29 -27.53 -8.55 24.59
N THR A 30 -26.32 -8.99 24.91
CA THR A 30 -25.61 -10.04 24.15
C THR A 30 -26.32 -11.38 24.31
N VAL A 31 -26.51 -12.09 23.21
CA VAL A 31 -27.02 -13.46 23.20
C VAL A 31 -25.85 -14.38 23.51
N THR A 32 -25.94 -15.19 24.56
CA THR A 32 -24.82 -16.00 25.05
C THR A 32 -24.53 -17.20 24.14
N ASP A 33 -25.57 -17.81 23.56
CA ASP A 33 -25.46 -19.02 22.73
C ASP A 33 -26.29 -18.92 21.43
N PRO A 34 -26.01 -17.93 20.56
CA PRO A 34 -26.66 -17.89 19.26
C PRO A 34 -26.19 -19.07 18.41
N GLU A 35 -27.09 -19.64 17.61
CA GLU A 35 -26.69 -20.59 16.58
C GLU A 35 -26.28 -19.80 15.34
N ILE A 36 -25.02 -19.93 14.93
CA ILE A 36 -24.53 -19.31 13.70
C ILE A 36 -24.40 -20.38 12.63
N LYS A 37 -25.04 -20.13 11.49
CA LYS A 37 -25.03 -21.02 10.34
C LYS A 37 -24.29 -20.36 9.19
N LEU A 38 -23.29 -21.05 8.65
CA LEU A 38 -22.68 -20.72 7.37
C LEU A 38 -23.57 -21.25 6.26
N THR A 39 -24.08 -20.35 5.41
CA THR A 39 -25.08 -20.68 4.38
C THR A 39 -24.52 -20.70 2.97
N ILE A 40 -23.51 -19.85 2.69
CA ILE A 40 -22.83 -19.79 1.40
C ILE A 40 -21.34 -19.55 1.67
N THR A 41 -20.50 -20.29 0.96
CA THR A 41 -19.06 -20.08 0.88
C THR A 41 -18.66 -19.63 -0.51
N PRO A 42 -17.57 -18.83 -0.66
CA PRO A 42 -17.00 -18.53 -1.96
C PRO A 42 -16.51 -19.80 -2.68
N GLU A 43 -16.37 -19.69 -4.00
CA GLU A 43 -15.76 -20.75 -4.81
C GLU A 43 -14.32 -21.03 -4.33
N GLY A 44 -13.98 -22.32 -4.23
CA GLY A 44 -12.67 -22.78 -3.74
C GLY A 44 -12.53 -22.87 -2.21
N SER A 45 -13.54 -22.42 -1.45
CA SER A 45 -13.59 -22.62 0.01
C SER A 45 -13.71 -24.11 0.35
N GLY A 46 -12.89 -24.56 1.30
CA GLY A 46 -12.98 -25.87 1.95
C GLY A 46 -13.90 -25.90 3.18
N LEU A 47 -14.39 -24.74 3.65
CA LEU A 47 -15.36 -24.69 4.75
C LEU A 47 -16.70 -25.33 4.39
N GLU A 48 -17.26 -26.11 5.31
CA GLU A 48 -18.59 -26.72 5.16
C GLU A 48 -19.71 -25.74 5.54
N THR A 49 -20.78 -25.73 4.73
CA THR A 49 -22.01 -25.01 5.10
C THR A 49 -22.79 -25.79 6.17
N GLY A 50 -23.43 -25.09 7.09
CA GLY A 50 -24.12 -25.70 8.22
C GLY A 50 -23.95 -24.89 9.50
N VAL A 51 -24.45 -25.46 10.59
CA VAL A 51 -24.29 -24.88 11.93
C VAL A 51 -22.83 -24.97 12.33
N MET A 52 -22.22 -23.83 12.63
CA MET A 52 -20.84 -23.78 13.06
C MET A 52 -20.76 -24.25 14.52
N ARG A 53 -19.82 -25.17 14.79
CA ARG A 53 -19.62 -25.76 16.11
C ARG A 53 -18.15 -25.73 16.50
N GLU A 54 -17.91 -25.53 17.78
CA GLU A 54 -16.60 -25.74 18.39
C GLU A 54 -16.31 -27.24 18.52
N LEU A 55 -15.06 -27.59 18.86
CA LEU A 55 -14.63 -28.99 19.05
C LEU A 55 -15.43 -29.73 20.14
N ASP A 56 -15.94 -29.01 21.14
CA ASP A 56 -16.78 -29.56 22.21
C ASP A 56 -18.27 -29.68 21.82
N GLY A 57 -18.62 -29.30 20.58
CA GLY A 57 -19.97 -29.33 20.03
C GLY A 57 -20.83 -28.10 20.36
N SER A 58 -20.34 -27.16 21.16
CA SER A 58 -21.02 -25.89 21.46
C SER A 58 -21.13 -25.01 20.20
N PRO A 59 -22.09 -24.06 20.13
CA PRO A 59 -22.21 -23.15 18.99
C PRO A 59 -20.95 -22.30 18.83
N ALA A 60 -20.32 -22.37 17.65
CA ALA A 60 -19.17 -21.52 17.36
C ALA A 60 -19.61 -20.08 17.10
N GLN A 61 -18.93 -19.14 17.75
CA GLN A 61 -19.12 -17.70 17.57
C GLN A 61 -17.99 -17.07 16.76
N SER A 62 -17.18 -17.90 16.10
CA SER A 62 -16.16 -17.44 15.19
C SER A 62 -15.94 -18.44 14.05
N PHE A 63 -15.30 -17.97 12.98
CA PHE A 63 -14.78 -18.83 11.92
C PHE A 63 -13.55 -18.16 11.28
N THR A 64 -12.72 -18.97 10.62
CA THR A 64 -11.56 -18.47 9.86
C THR A 64 -11.81 -18.70 8.38
N PRO A 65 -12.00 -17.65 7.56
CA PRO A 65 -12.17 -17.79 6.14
C PRO A 65 -10.85 -18.22 5.50
N ASP A 66 -10.96 -19.13 4.54
CA ASP A 66 -9.88 -19.81 3.86
C ASP A 66 -9.64 -19.30 2.43
N VAL A 67 -10.60 -18.58 1.86
CA VAL A 67 -10.50 -17.97 0.52
C VAL A 67 -11.11 -16.57 0.51
N VAL A 68 -10.75 -15.80 -0.52
CA VAL A 68 -11.34 -14.47 -0.75
C VAL A 68 -12.79 -14.60 -1.22
N GLY A 69 -13.64 -13.65 -0.86
CA GLY A 69 -15.01 -13.60 -1.36
C GLY A 69 -16.04 -13.27 -0.30
N THR A 70 -17.30 -13.50 -0.63
CA THR A 70 -18.43 -13.23 0.28
C THR A 70 -18.91 -14.53 0.92
N TYR A 71 -18.81 -14.59 2.25
CA TYR A 71 -19.44 -15.64 3.05
C TYR A 71 -20.82 -15.15 3.49
N ALA A 72 -21.87 -15.94 3.29
CA ALA A 72 -23.22 -15.62 3.77
C ALA A 72 -23.53 -16.45 5.01
N LEU A 73 -23.98 -15.79 6.08
CA LEU A 73 -24.27 -16.42 7.36
C LEU A 73 -25.68 -16.07 7.84
N GLN A 74 -26.18 -16.90 8.73
CA GLN A 74 -27.42 -16.66 9.47
C GLN A 74 -27.13 -16.82 10.96
N ALA A 75 -27.46 -15.81 11.75
CA ALA A 75 -27.49 -15.91 13.20
C ALA A 75 -28.92 -16.18 13.67
N VAL A 76 -29.10 -17.11 14.61
CA VAL A 76 -30.40 -17.46 15.19
C VAL A 76 -30.32 -17.39 16.72
N ASP A 77 -31.19 -16.59 17.33
CA ASP A 77 -31.40 -16.52 18.77
C ASP A 77 -32.52 -17.48 19.18
N PHE A 78 -32.28 -18.28 20.21
CA PHE A 78 -33.26 -19.19 20.79
C PHE A 78 -33.66 -18.75 22.20
N VAL A 79 -34.93 -18.92 22.53
CA VAL A 79 -35.44 -18.79 23.90
C VAL A 79 -36.06 -20.09 24.35
N GLU A 80 -35.84 -20.43 25.61
CA GLU A 80 -36.54 -21.53 26.25
C GLU A 80 -37.94 -21.07 26.66
N ARG A 81 -38.95 -21.83 26.24
CA ARG A 81 -40.32 -21.63 26.69
C ARG A 81 -40.80 -22.86 27.43
N GLY A 82 -41.39 -22.63 28.60
CA GLY A 82 -42.17 -23.64 29.29
C GLY A 82 -43.35 -24.06 28.42
N ALA A 83 -43.45 -25.35 28.13
CA ALA A 83 -44.59 -25.97 27.50
C ALA A 83 -45.28 -26.88 28.53
N PRO A 84 -46.62 -27.03 28.50
CA PRO A 84 -47.29 -28.06 29.28
C PRO A 84 -46.67 -29.42 28.98
N MET A 85 -46.51 -30.28 29.99
CA MET A 85 -46.00 -31.64 29.77
C MET A 85 -46.90 -32.36 28.76
N ALA A 86 -46.29 -33.01 27.77
CA ALA A 86 -47.01 -33.91 26.90
C ALA A 86 -47.49 -35.14 27.71
N PHE A 87 -48.56 -35.79 27.25
CA PHE A 87 -49.15 -36.96 27.93
C PHE A 87 -48.18 -38.14 28.10
N ASP A 88 -47.06 -38.15 27.38
CA ASP A 88 -45.99 -39.16 27.42
C ASP A 88 -44.83 -38.80 28.38
N GLY A 89 -44.90 -37.68 29.10
CA GLY A 89 -43.86 -37.26 30.05
C GLY A 89 -42.64 -36.59 29.41
N GLY A 90 -42.73 -36.17 28.13
CA GLY A 90 -41.67 -35.41 27.48
C GLY A 90 -41.34 -34.08 28.20
N PRO A 91 -40.09 -33.59 28.09
CA PRO A 91 -39.63 -32.43 28.85
C PRO A 91 -40.49 -31.18 28.58
N GLY A 92 -40.86 -30.50 29.67
CA GLY A 92 -41.72 -29.30 29.66
C GLY A 92 -41.02 -28.01 29.21
N VAL A 93 -39.84 -28.08 28.60
CA VAL A 93 -39.11 -26.91 28.08
C VAL A 93 -38.75 -27.17 26.63
N ARG A 94 -39.11 -26.23 25.75
CA ARG A 94 -38.78 -26.28 24.33
C ARG A 94 -37.96 -25.06 23.95
N LYS A 95 -36.90 -25.25 23.15
CA LYS A 95 -36.19 -24.15 22.48
C LYS A 95 -37.03 -23.69 21.30
N VAL A 96 -37.37 -22.41 21.29
CA VAL A 96 -38.12 -21.76 20.21
C VAL A 96 -37.25 -20.67 19.62
N VAL A 97 -37.25 -20.55 18.29
CA VAL A 97 -36.57 -19.44 17.61
C VAL A 97 -37.22 -18.13 18.07
N ASN A 98 -36.42 -17.24 18.62
CA ASN A 98 -36.85 -15.90 19.01
C ASN A 98 -36.69 -14.93 17.86
N ALA A 99 -35.53 -14.96 17.19
CA ALA A 99 -35.20 -14.11 16.06
C ALA A 99 -34.12 -14.75 15.20
N GLY A 100 -34.06 -14.37 13.92
CA GLY A 100 -32.96 -14.71 13.03
C GLY A 100 -32.54 -13.51 12.20
N GLN A 101 -31.26 -13.47 11.82
CA GLN A 101 -30.70 -12.42 10.98
C GLN A 101 -29.71 -13.02 9.98
N ASN A 102 -29.94 -12.78 8.69
CA ASN A 102 -28.97 -13.06 7.64
C ASN A 102 -27.98 -11.89 7.53
N PHE A 103 -26.71 -12.20 7.30
CA PHE A 103 -25.66 -11.21 7.10
C PHE A 103 -24.56 -11.79 6.21
N THR A 104 -23.71 -10.92 5.68
CA THR A 104 -22.55 -11.32 4.88
C THR A 104 -21.26 -10.81 5.49
N VAL A 105 -20.19 -11.56 5.27
CA VAL A 105 -18.83 -11.16 5.60
C VAL A 105 -18.04 -11.14 4.29
N ALA A 106 -17.64 -9.95 3.87
CA ALA A 106 -16.75 -9.77 2.73
C ALA A 106 -15.31 -9.96 3.19
N VAL A 107 -14.66 -11.01 2.69
CA VAL A 107 -13.28 -11.37 3.01
C VAL A 107 -12.39 -10.95 1.86
N GLY A 108 -11.36 -10.18 2.20
CA GLY A 108 -10.40 -9.62 1.25
C GLY A 108 -9.07 -10.36 1.26
N LEU A 109 -8.08 -9.74 0.64
CA LEU A 109 -6.69 -10.19 0.61
C LEU A 109 -5.76 -9.08 1.06
N ALA A 110 -4.69 -9.43 1.79
CA ALA A 110 -3.58 -8.54 2.07
C ALA A 110 -2.54 -8.63 0.95
N MET A 111 -2.10 -7.50 0.42
CA MET A 111 -1.14 -7.36 -0.66
C MET A 111 0.03 -6.50 -0.19
N ASP A 112 1.25 -6.96 -0.42
CA ASP A 112 2.47 -6.30 0.03
C ASP A 112 3.26 -5.73 -1.16
N LEU A 113 3.69 -4.48 -1.02
CA LEU A 113 4.68 -3.83 -1.88
C LEU A 113 5.92 -3.51 -1.04
N PRO A 114 6.99 -4.32 -1.11
CA PRO A 114 8.22 -4.07 -0.38
C PRO A 114 8.98 -2.87 -0.97
N ILE A 115 9.46 -1.99 -0.10
CA ILE A 115 10.28 -0.83 -0.44
C ILE A 115 11.65 -1.02 0.20
N VAL A 116 12.69 -1.09 -0.62
CA VAL A 116 14.08 -1.17 -0.16
C VAL A 116 14.90 -0.13 -0.90
N VAL A 117 15.48 0.81 -0.14
CA VAL A 117 16.26 1.92 -0.70
C VAL A 117 17.37 2.32 0.27
N LEU A 118 18.61 2.43 -0.24
CA LEU A 118 19.78 2.85 0.55
C LEU A 118 19.97 2.09 1.89
N GLY A 119 19.59 0.81 1.95
CA GLY A 119 19.67 -0.01 3.16
C GLY A 119 18.51 0.18 4.15
N HIS A 120 17.55 1.05 3.85
CA HIS A 120 16.29 1.20 4.58
C HIS A 120 15.20 0.37 3.91
N GLY A 121 14.47 -0.41 4.71
CA GLY A 121 13.39 -1.27 4.25
C GLY A 121 12.10 -1.01 5.02
N LEU A 122 10.97 -1.03 4.31
CA LEU A 122 9.61 -1.11 4.86
C LEU A 122 8.65 -1.64 3.79
N THR A 123 7.44 -2.02 4.18
CA THR A 123 6.43 -2.58 3.26
C THR A 123 5.16 -1.75 3.31
N ILE A 124 4.64 -1.36 2.14
CA ILE A 124 3.27 -0.89 2.00
C ILE A 124 2.37 -2.13 1.97
N ARG A 125 1.46 -2.25 2.94
CA ARG A 125 0.48 -3.33 2.99
C ARG A 125 -0.91 -2.79 2.74
N LEU A 126 -1.59 -3.33 1.74
CA LEU A 126 -2.96 -2.98 1.37
C LEU A 126 -3.88 -4.16 1.65
N LYS A 127 -5.02 -3.93 2.31
CA LYS A 127 -6.12 -4.88 2.31
C LYS A 127 -7.11 -4.51 1.21
N VAL A 128 -7.44 -5.47 0.36
CA VAL A 128 -8.30 -5.27 -0.80
C VAL A 128 -9.56 -6.12 -0.67
N HIS A 129 -10.72 -5.46 -0.75
CA HIS A 129 -12.05 -6.08 -0.68
C HIS A 129 -12.86 -5.64 -1.90
N GLY A 130 -13.33 -6.58 -2.72
CA GLY A 130 -14.12 -6.27 -3.91
C GLY A 130 -13.43 -5.31 -4.89
N GLY A 131 -12.11 -5.40 -5.01
CA GLY A 131 -11.30 -4.52 -5.87
C GLY A 131 -11.03 -3.12 -5.32
N THR A 132 -11.45 -2.82 -4.08
CA THR A 132 -11.23 -1.53 -3.40
C THR A 132 -10.32 -1.72 -2.20
N ILE A 133 -9.43 -0.76 -1.96
CA ILE A 133 -8.55 -0.76 -0.79
C ILE A 133 -9.36 -0.36 0.45
N SER A 134 -9.48 -1.26 1.42
CA SER A 134 -10.18 -1.00 2.69
C SER A 134 -9.23 -0.51 3.79
N GLU A 135 -7.96 -0.90 3.71
CA GLU A 135 -6.94 -0.56 4.70
C GLU A 135 -5.59 -0.40 4.00
N ALA A 136 -4.82 0.60 4.41
CA ALA A 136 -3.45 0.83 3.95
C ALA A 136 -2.55 1.09 5.17
N THR A 137 -1.48 0.33 5.30
CA THR A 137 -0.54 0.41 6.43
C THR A 137 0.90 0.34 5.94
N LEU A 138 1.81 0.88 6.76
CA LEU A 138 3.25 0.69 6.59
C LEU A 138 3.75 -0.23 7.70
N VAL A 139 4.40 -1.32 7.32
CA VAL A 139 4.83 -2.38 8.23
C VAL A 139 6.28 -2.78 7.97
N GLY A 140 6.89 -3.51 8.91
CA GLY A 140 8.19 -4.16 8.69
C GLY A 140 9.36 -3.20 8.49
N SER A 141 9.38 -2.07 9.20
CA SER A 141 10.51 -1.12 9.15
C SER A 141 11.80 -1.79 9.63
N THR A 142 12.86 -1.74 8.82
CA THR A 142 14.15 -2.38 9.14
C THR A 142 15.14 -1.44 9.84
N THR A 143 14.82 -0.16 9.94
CA THR A 143 15.68 0.89 10.49
C THR A 143 14.85 1.97 11.19
N GLU A 144 15.46 2.73 12.10
CA GLU A 144 14.80 3.89 12.74
C GLU A 144 14.38 4.94 11.73
N LYS A 145 15.17 5.16 10.67
CA LYS A 145 14.79 6.05 9.58
C LYS A 145 13.53 5.56 8.84
N ALA A 146 13.41 4.26 8.59
CA ALA A 146 12.22 3.68 7.98
C ALA A 146 11.00 3.75 8.92
N SER A 147 11.21 3.56 10.23
CA SER A 147 10.20 3.74 11.27
C SER A 147 9.73 5.19 11.37
N ALA A 148 10.64 6.16 11.27
CA ALA A 148 10.30 7.58 11.24
C ALA A 148 9.54 7.95 9.95
N ALA A 149 9.94 7.38 8.81
CA ALA A 149 9.25 7.59 7.54
C ALA A 149 7.80 7.13 7.59
N SER A 150 7.52 6.00 8.28
CA SER A 150 6.14 5.49 8.43
C SER A 150 5.25 6.36 9.32
N GLN A 151 5.85 7.26 10.10
CA GLN A 151 5.17 8.19 11.01
C GLN A 151 5.18 9.64 10.50
N ASP A 152 5.84 9.91 9.36
CA ASP A 152 5.87 11.25 8.78
C ASP A 152 4.47 11.71 8.38
N ALA A 153 4.12 12.97 8.68
CA ALA A 153 2.77 13.49 8.46
C ALA A 153 2.39 13.52 6.97
N THR A 154 3.36 13.77 6.08
CA THR A 154 3.11 13.77 4.63
C THR A 154 2.93 12.35 4.12
N VAL A 155 3.77 11.43 4.57
CA VAL A 155 3.68 10.00 4.20
C VAL A 155 2.36 9.40 4.69
N THR A 156 2.00 9.60 5.96
CA THR A 156 0.77 9.07 6.55
C THR A 156 -0.49 9.66 5.91
N ALA A 157 -0.50 10.95 5.55
CA ALA A 157 -1.59 11.56 4.80
C ALA A 157 -1.78 10.94 3.40
N LYS A 158 -0.68 10.71 2.68
CA LYS A 158 -0.70 10.06 1.36
C LYS A 158 -1.06 8.57 1.44
N LEU A 159 -0.65 7.88 2.50
CA LEU A 159 -1.04 6.50 2.79
C LEU A 159 -2.54 6.39 3.03
N ALA A 160 -3.11 7.27 3.87
CA ALA A 160 -4.54 7.32 4.13
C ALA A 160 -5.35 7.59 2.85
N ALA A 161 -4.81 8.37 1.91
CA ALA A 161 -5.43 8.64 0.62
C ALA A 161 -5.53 7.43 -0.33
N LEU A 162 -4.91 6.29 0.01
CA LEU A 162 -5.09 5.03 -0.73
C LEU A 162 -6.40 4.31 -0.35
N VAL A 163 -6.95 4.57 0.83
CA VAL A 163 -8.19 3.93 1.28
C VAL A 163 -9.36 4.41 0.43
N SER A 164 -10.27 3.48 0.10
CA SER A 164 -11.40 3.69 -0.81
C SER A 164 -11.02 3.93 -2.28
N VAL A 165 -9.74 3.78 -2.65
CA VAL A 165 -9.31 3.80 -4.05
C VAL A 165 -9.45 2.40 -4.66
N THR A 166 -9.89 2.33 -5.91
CA THR A 166 -9.95 1.08 -6.68
C THR A 166 -8.54 0.62 -7.05
N ALA A 167 -8.25 -0.66 -6.80
CA ALA A 167 -6.95 -1.28 -7.05
C ALA A 167 -6.50 -1.15 -8.53
N ALA A 168 -7.44 -1.11 -9.47
CA ALA A 168 -7.16 -0.94 -10.90
C ALA A 168 -6.57 0.44 -11.27
N THR A 169 -6.68 1.44 -10.37
CA THR A 169 -6.30 2.84 -10.64
C THR A 169 -5.41 3.43 -9.55
N VAL A 170 -5.04 2.65 -8.54
CA VAL A 170 -4.26 3.14 -7.40
C VAL A 170 -2.82 3.49 -7.80
N GLY A 171 -2.27 2.77 -8.77
CA GLY A 171 -0.88 2.82 -9.20
C GLY A 171 -0.71 3.08 -10.70
N PRO A 172 0.54 3.27 -11.14
CA PRO A 172 0.85 3.49 -12.54
C PRO A 172 0.79 2.18 -13.34
N ASP A 173 0.37 2.26 -14.60
CA ASP A 173 0.59 1.18 -15.56
C ASP A 173 1.96 1.36 -16.24
N ILE A 174 2.94 0.55 -15.82
CA ILE A 174 4.33 0.65 -16.28
C ILE A 174 4.46 0.57 -17.81
N ALA A 175 3.55 -0.12 -18.50
CA ALA A 175 3.57 -0.19 -19.97
C ALA A 175 3.24 1.16 -20.64
N THR A 176 2.61 2.10 -19.93
CA THR A 176 2.17 3.38 -20.52
C THR A 176 2.85 4.58 -19.89
N VAL A 177 3.18 4.53 -18.60
CA VAL A 177 3.59 5.72 -17.83
C VAL A 177 5.03 6.19 -18.07
N GLY A 178 5.91 5.33 -18.58
CA GLY A 178 7.30 5.69 -18.90
C GLY A 178 7.42 6.68 -20.07
N THR A 179 6.40 6.73 -20.92
CA THR A 179 6.37 7.54 -22.14
C THR A 179 6.47 9.03 -21.86
N GLU A 180 5.68 9.55 -20.91
CA GLU A 180 5.68 10.98 -20.58
C GLU A 180 7.06 11.41 -20.05
N LEU A 181 7.58 10.66 -19.07
CA LEU A 181 8.86 10.97 -18.44
C LEU A 181 10.00 10.94 -19.47
N ALA A 182 10.04 9.92 -20.33
CA ALA A 182 11.03 9.81 -21.41
C ALA A 182 10.94 10.98 -22.40
N THR A 183 9.74 11.37 -22.81
CA THR A 183 9.52 12.51 -23.71
C THR A 183 9.99 13.82 -23.08
N LYS A 184 9.62 14.06 -21.81
CA LYS A 184 10.00 15.29 -21.08
C LYS A 184 11.50 15.34 -20.79
N TYR A 185 12.10 14.21 -20.44
CA TYR A 185 13.56 14.07 -20.33
C TYR A 185 14.28 14.42 -21.64
N ASN A 186 13.83 13.84 -22.76
CA ASN A 186 14.44 14.09 -24.06
C ASN A 186 14.28 15.53 -24.55
N ALA A 187 13.21 16.22 -24.16
CA ALA A 187 13.04 17.64 -24.45
C ALA A 187 13.97 18.49 -23.57
N HIS A 188 14.00 18.20 -22.26
CA HIS A 188 14.83 18.88 -21.26
C HIS A 188 16.31 18.86 -21.62
N ARG A 189 16.85 17.69 -21.98
CA ARG A 189 18.28 17.53 -22.30
C ARG A 189 18.78 18.47 -23.41
N THR A 190 17.88 18.94 -24.29
CA THR A 190 18.18 19.86 -25.40
C THR A 190 17.60 21.27 -25.21
N GLN A 191 17.16 21.64 -24.02
CA GLN A 191 16.52 22.92 -23.76
C GLN A 191 17.56 24.03 -23.51
N ALA A 192 17.67 24.95 -24.46
CA ALA A 192 18.65 26.03 -24.43
C ALA A 192 18.48 27.05 -23.29
N THR A 193 17.34 27.05 -22.58
CA THR A 193 17.10 27.98 -21.46
C THR A 193 17.63 27.47 -20.13
N VAL A 194 17.97 26.18 -20.03
CA VAL A 194 18.47 25.53 -18.80
C VAL A 194 19.87 24.95 -18.98
N HIS A 195 20.22 24.55 -20.21
CA HIS A 195 21.56 24.11 -20.58
C HIS A 195 22.23 25.12 -21.52
N SER A 196 23.51 25.43 -21.23
CA SER A 196 24.35 26.20 -22.15
C SER A 196 24.72 25.43 -23.42
N VAL A 197 24.68 24.10 -23.36
CA VAL A 197 24.98 23.18 -24.46
C VAL A 197 24.00 22.00 -24.39
N ASN A 198 23.46 21.58 -25.54
CA ASN A 198 22.59 20.42 -25.58
C ASN A 198 23.32 19.15 -25.15
N ASP A 199 22.67 18.32 -24.34
CA ASP A 199 23.15 16.97 -24.08
C ASP A 199 22.83 16.05 -25.27
N THR A 200 23.88 15.75 -26.05
CA THR A 200 23.85 14.79 -27.16
C THR A 200 24.34 13.39 -26.77
N THR A 201 24.78 13.20 -25.53
CA THR A 201 25.37 11.96 -25.02
C THR A 201 24.30 11.06 -24.41
N ASN A 202 23.49 11.59 -23.49
CA ASN A 202 22.49 10.81 -22.76
C ASN A 202 21.14 10.84 -23.46
N VAL A 203 21.14 10.51 -24.75
CA VAL A 203 19.90 10.40 -25.53
C VAL A 203 19.18 9.12 -25.12
N TYR A 204 17.91 9.24 -24.74
CA TYR A 204 17.05 8.08 -24.51
C TYR A 204 16.24 7.78 -25.78
N PRO A 205 16.55 6.74 -26.56
CA PRO A 205 15.68 6.34 -27.67
C PRO A 205 14.43 5.70 -27.09
N GLN A 206 13.31 6.39 -27.29
CA GLN A 206 12.02 6.00 -26.77
C GLN A 206 11.32 5.05 -27.75
N ASP A 207 11.06 3.83 -27.30
CA ASP A 207 10.29 2.84 -28.04
C ASP A 207 8.98 2.55 -27.29
N ARG A 208 7.90 2.24 -28.00
CA ARG A 208 6.66 1.80 -27.33
C ARG A 208 6.90 0.39 -26.76
N PRO A 209 6.75 0.16 -25.44
CA PRO A 209 6.90 -1.17 -24.90
C PRO A 209 5.78 -2.08 -25.43
N TYR A 210 6.15 -3.32 -25.77
CA TYR A 210 5.22 -4.33 -26.29
C TYR A 210 4.74 -5.32 -25.22
N ASP A 211 5.41 -5.38 -24.07
CA ASP A 211 5.00 -6.13 -22.89
C ASP A 211 5.58 -5.51 -21.61
N GLN A 212 5.22 -6.10 -20.45
CA GLN A 212 5.66 -5.62 -19.14
C GLN A 212 7.18 -5.80 -18.93
N THR A 213 7.77 -6.89 -19.44
CA THR A 213 9.21 -7.15 -19.33
C THR A 213 10.01 -6.08 -20.06
N ASN A 214 9.61 -5.73 -21.28
CA ASN A 214 10.22 -4.68 -22.07
C ASN A 214 10.01 -3.31 -21.43
N ALA A 215 8.84 -3.04 -20.84
CA ALA A 215 8.60 -1.79 -20.10
C ALA A 215 9.56 -1.64 -18.92
N ILE A 216 9.84 -2.71 -18.17
CA ILE A 216 10.82 -2.71 -17.06
C ILE A 216 12.25 -2.45 -17.60
N GLN A 217 12.64 -3.11 -18.69
CA GLN A 217 13.95 -2.89 -19.32
C GLN A 217 14.13 -1.45 -19.80
N GLN A 218 13.09 -0.88 -20.41
CA GLN A 218 13.07 0.52 -20.82
C GLN A 218 13.19 1.48 -19.64
N LEU A 219 12.49 1.22 -18.54
CA LEU A 219 12.58 2.03 -17.33
C LEU A 219 13.99 1.98 -16.72
N ASN A 220 14.63 0.81 -16.70
CA ASN A 220 16.02 0.65 -16.26
C ASN A 220 17.01 1.40 -17.18
N ARG A 221 16.76 1.39 -18.49
CA ARG A 221 17.55 2.15 -19.44
C ARG A 221 17.39 3.65 -19.22
N LEU A 222 16.17 4.13 -19.00
CA LEU A 222 15.90 5.53 -18.68
C LEU A 222 16.63 5.93 -17.40
N ARG A 223 16.57 5.10 -16.35
CA ARG A 223 17.34 5.28 -15.11
C ARG A 223 18.83 5.47 -15.37
N ALA A 224 19.46 4.55 -16.11
CA ALA A 224 20.89 4.63 -16.39
C ALA A 224 21.24 5.89 -17.21
N THR A 225 20.42 6.21 -18.21
CA THR A 225 20.60 7.39 -19.07
C THR A 225 20.50 8.68 -18.26
N MET A 226 19.49 8.77 -17.39
CA MET A 226 19.27 9.93 -16.53
C MET A 226 20.39 10.08 -15.48
N ILE A 227 20.90 9.00 -14.89
CA ILE A 227 22.09 9.08 -14.02
C ILE A 227 23.30 9.64 -14.78
N GLY A 228 23.52 9.17 -16.01
CA GLY A 228 24.59 9.69 -16.88
C GLY A 228 24.44 11.18 -17.19
N HIS A 229 23.21 11.64 -17.43
CA HIS A 229 22.90 13.06 -17.62
C HIS A 229 23.19 13.89 -16.36
N LEU A 230 22.72 13.43 -15.20
CA LEU A 230 22.86 14.16 -13.94
C LEU A 230 24.32 14.27 -13.49
N THR A 231 25.10 13.20 -13.64
CA THR A 231 26.41 13.04 -13.00
C THR A 231 27.61 13.01 -13.94
N GLY A 232 27.38 13.09 -15.25
CA GLY A 232 28.42 13.04 -16.28
C GLY A 232 28.74 14.39 -16.92
N ALA A 233 28.15 15.48 -16.42
CA ALA A 233 28.22 16.79 -17.06
C ALA A 233 29.56 17.51 -16.81
N SER A 234 30.28 17.18 -15.73
CA SER A 234 31.56 17.81 -15.40
C SER A 234 32.76 17.29 -16.21
N VAL A 235 32.57 16.28 -17.08
CA VAL A 235 33.66 15.69 -17.88
C VAL A 235 33.99 16.58 -19.09
N ALA A 236 35.28 16.78 -19.35
CA ALA A 236 35.76 17.59 -20.47
C ALA A 236 35.17 17.10 -21.82
N GLY A 237 34.42 17.97 -22.51
CA GLY A 237 33.74 17.66 -23.78
C GLY A 237 32.25 17.28 -23.65
N ALA A 238 31.71 17.20 -22.44
CA ALA A 238 30.33 16.77 -22.16
C ALA A 238 29.63 17.70 -21.14
N ARG A 239 29.65 19.02 -21.36
CA ARG A 239 29.26 20.02 -20.35
C ARG A 239 27.93 20.71 -20.64
N TRP A 240 26.83 20.01 -20.38
CA TRP A 240 25.46 20.57 -20.46
C TRP A 240 24.98 21.19 -19.14
N HIS A 241 25.46 20.69 -17.99
CA HIS A 241 25.30 21.33 -16.67
C HIS A 241 26.50 22.20 -16.28
N ILE A 242 26.27 23.13 -15.36
CA ILE A 242 27.34 23.92 -14.72
C ILE A 242 28.16 23.01 -13.79
N GLU A 243 27.47 22.26 -12.93
CA GLU A 243 27.99 21.21 -12.05
C GLU A 243 27.14 19.93 -12.16
N ASP A 244 27.71 18.80 -11.72
CA ASP A 244 26.96 17.55 -11.63
C ASP A 244 25.85 17.65 -10.56
N ASP A 245 24.64 17.24 -10.93
CA ASP A 245 23.54 17.10 -9.98
C ASP A 245 23.74 15.83 -9.14
N THR A 246 24.48 15.97 -8.06
CA THR A 246 24.73 14.90 -7.09
C THR A 246 23.63 14.79 -6.03
N LYS A 247 22.66 15.73 -6.01
CA LYS A 247 21.63 15.81 -4.99
C LYS A 247 20.35 15.08 -5.39
N ASN A 248 19.94 15.23 -6.65
CA ASN A 248 18.66 14.74 -7.14
C ASN A 248 18.79 13.45 -7.92
N VAL A 249 19.86 12.66 -7.73
CA VAL A 249 20.07 11.38 -8.42
C VAL A 249 19.00 10.34 -8.02
N PRO A 250 18.57 9.45 -8.94
CA PRO A 250 17.77 8.28 -8.57
C PRO A 250 18.48 7.42 -7.52
N VAL A 251 17.77 7.05 -6.45
CA VAL A 251 18.27 6.27 -5.31
C VAL A 251 17.82 4.81 -5.34
N VAL A 252 16.78 4.48 -6.11
CA VAL A 252 16.28 3.11 -6.30
C VAL A 252 17.16 2.40 -7.32
N GLY A 253 17.44 1.12 -7.09
CA GLY A 253 18.21 0.26 -8.01
C GLY A 253 17.47 -0.06 -9.31
N PRO A 254 18.09 -0.82 -10.23
CA PRO A 254 17.37 -1.38 -11.37
C PRO A 254 16.28 -2.35 -10.90
N ALA A 255 15.15 -2.35 -11.61
CA ALA A 255 14.01 -3.22 -11.34
C ALA A 255 14.10 -4.54 -12.13
N SER A 256 13.69 -5.64 -11.50
CA SER A 256 13.54 -6.96 -12.11
C SER A 256 12.09 -7.47 -12.07
N THR A 257 11.26 -6.84 -11.24
CA THR A 257 9.85 -7.20 -11.04
C THR A 257 8.93 -5.99 -11.26
N PRO A 258 7.61 -6.22 -11.49
CA PRO A 258 6.63 -5.14 -11.54
C PRO A 258 6.61 -4.26 -10.29
N ALA A 259 6.72 -4.87 -9.11
CA ALA A 259 6.76 -4.17 -7.82
C ALA A 259 7.94 -3.20 -7.76
N GLU A 260 9.16 -3.67 -8.07
CA GLU A 260 10.35 -2.83 -8.13
C GLU A 260 10.24 -1.73 -9.19
N ALA A 261 9.60 -2.01 -10.32
CA ALA A 261 9.44 -1.05 -11.40
C ALA A 261 8.51 0.10 -11.03
N VAL A 262 7.45 -0.16 -10.26
CA VAL A 262 6.58 0.90 -9.70
C VAL A 262 7.38 1.83 -8.77
N VAL A 263 8.23 1.26 -7.91
CA VAL A 263 9.08 2.04 -7.00
C VAL A 263 10.14 2.83 -7.78
N LEU A 264 10.77 2.21 -8.78
CA LEU A 264 11.74 2.88 -9.66
C LEU A 264 11.10 4.02 -10.44
N TYR A 265 9.89 3.83 -10.97
CA TYR A 265 9.17 4.88 -11.69
C TYR A 265 8.92 6.11 -10.81
N ALA A 266 8.44 5.90 -9.59
CA ALA A 266 8.25 6.98 -8.62
C ALA A 266 9.56 7.71 -8.30
N ASP A 267 10.67 6.97 -8.15
CA ASP A 267 11.98 7.57 -7.90
C ASP A 267 12.50 8.41 -9.07
N LEU A 268 12.35 7.91 -10.30
CA LEU A 268 12.75 8.65 -11.49
C LEU A 268 11.94 9.95 -11.63
N ARG A 269 10.64 9.92 -11.33
CA ARG A 269 9.83 11.15 -11.30
C ARG A 269 10.28 12.11 -10.21
N ARG A 270 10.48 11.62 -8.98
CA ARG A 270 10.99 12.43 -7.85
C ARG A 270 12.29 13.13 -8.23
N SER A 271 13.23 12.34 -8.75
CA SER A 271 14.55 12.77 -9.18
C SER A 271 14.48 13.80 -10.30
N PHE A 272 13.71 13.53 -11.36
CA PHE A 272 13.57 14.42 -12.51
C PHE A 272 12.93 15.75 -12.12
N VAL A 273 11.81 15.72 -11.38
CA VAL A 273 11.12 16.95 -10.96
C VAL A 273 12.01 17.82 -10.07
N ALA A 274 12.77 17.22 -9.15
CA ALA A 274 13.70 17.96 -8.32
C ALA A 274 14.86 18.55 -9.14
N HIS A 275 15.39 17.78 -10.10
CA HIS A 275 16.44 18.21 -11.00
C HIS A 275 16.04 19.43 -11.85
N LEU A 276 14.81 19.46 -12.38
CA LEU A 276 14.31 20.61 -13.16
C LEU A 276 14.46 21.94 -12.40
N GLY A 277 14.42 21.93 -11.06
CA GLY A 277 14.57 23.11 -10.22
C GLY A 277 15.97 23.33 -9.62
N GLN A 278 16.98 22.55 -10.02
CA GLN A 278 18.31 22.55 -9.39
C GLN A 278 19.21 23.73 -9.85
N VAL A 279 18.83 24.93 -9.43
CA VAL A 279 19.56 26.21 -9.67
C VAL A 279 20.42 26.65 -8.49
N LEU A 280 20.49 25.84 -7.43
CA LEU A 280 21.31 26.09 -6.25
C LEU A 280 22.32 24.97 -6.08
N ALA A 281 23.40 25.21 -5.33
CA ALA A 281 24.48 24.25 -5.14
C ALA A 281 24.01 22.81 -4.78
N PRO A 282 24.52 21.77 -5.47
CA PRO A 282 25.33 21.85 -6.70
C PRO A 282 24.48 22.41 -7.86
N GLU A 283 24.93 23.51 -8.45
CA GLU A 283 24.15 24.25 -9.43
C GLU A 283 24.19 23.51 -10.76
N ALA A 284 23.11 22.82 -11.13
CA ALA A 284 23.05 22.07 -12.39
C ALA A 284 22.66 22.98 -13.55
N HIS A 285 21.70 23.88 -13.31
CA HIS A 285 21.10 24.74 -14.33
C HIS A 285 21.26 26.23 -14.02
N ASP A 286 21.36 27.04 -15.08
CA ASP A 286 21.27 28.52 -14.97
C ASP A 286 19.86 28.97 -14.53
N ASN A 287 18.83 28.22 -14.90
CA ASN A 287 17.42 28.54 -14.64
C ASN A 287 16.62 27.26 -14.38
N ALA A 288 15.52 27.40 -13.66
CA ALA A 288 14.58 26.29 -13.47
C ALA A 288 13.87 25.97 -14.79
N ASP A 289 13.72 24.67 -15.08
CA ASP A 289 12.93 24.20 -16.22
C ASP A 289 11.44 24.21 -15.91
N ILE A 290 10.76 25.28 -16.34
CA ILE A 290 9.30 25.42 -16.22
C ILE A 290 8.53 24.87 -17.43
N THR A 291 9.23 24.33 -18.44
CA THR A 291 8.64 23.85 -19.71
C THR A 291 8.42 22.33 -19.69
N ASN A 292 9.39 21.59 -19.15
CA ASN A 292 9.35 20.11 -19.16
C ASN A 292 8.72 19.50 -17.92
N THR A 293 7.75 20.19 -17.32
CA THR A 293 6.99 19.69 -16.18
C THR A 293 6.19 18.44 -16.53
N LEU A 294 6.11 17.51 -15.57
CA LEU A 294 5.28 16.30 -15.68
C LEU A 294 3.84 16.57 -15.19
N SER A 295 2.89 15.77 -15.67
CA SER A 295 1.51 15.77 -15.19
C SER A 295 1.36 15.28 -13.74
N ALA A 296 0.16 15.40 -13.18
CA ALA A 296 -0.16 14.85 -11.86
C ALA A 296 -0.05 13.32 -11.86
N VAL A 297 0.34 12.76 -10.71
CA VAL A 297 0.53 11.32 -10.53
C VAL A 297 -0.67 10.66 -9.84
N ASP A 298 -0.76 9.34 -9.96
CA ASP A 298 -1.65 8.51 -9.16
C ASP A 298 -1.26 8.50 -7.66
N LYS A 299 -2.15 7.98 -6.83
CA LYS A 299 -2.00 8.06 -5.36
C LYS A 299 -0.86 7.20 -4.83
N LEU A 300 -0.59 6.04 -5.43
CA LEU A 300 0.53 5.19 -5.03
C LEU A 300 1.86 5.83 -5.40
N THR A 301 2.00 6.34 -6.62
CA THR A 301 3.20 7.06 -7.07
C THR A 301 3.44 8.29 -6.19
N ASP A 302 2.39 9.03 -5.82
CA ASP A 302 2.50 10.18 -4.91
C ASP A 302 3.01 9.79 -3.51
N LEU A 303 2.49 8.71 -2.93
CA LEU A 303 2.98 8.14 -1.67
C LEU A 303 4.45 7.72 -1.79
N LEU A 304 4.80 7.00 -2.85
CA LEU A 304 6.17 6.51 -3.07
C LEU A 304 7.16 7.67 -3.22
N ILE A 305 6.81 8.74 -3.94
CA ILE A 305 7.65 9.94 -4.05
C ILE A 305 7.93 10.54 -2.67
N ALA A 306 6.90 10.69 -1.83
CA ALA A 306 7.07 11.25 -0.48
C ALA A 306 7.92 10.34 0.42
N LEU A 307 7.68 9.03 0.37
CA LEU A 307 8.43 8.04 1.13
C LEU A 307 9.90 8.03 0.71
N LEU A 308 10.19 7.99 -0.58
CA LEU A 308 11.55 8.00 -1.13
C LEU A 308 12.28 9.31 -0.83
N ALA A 309 11.59 10.46 -0.88
CA ALA A 309 12.15 11.74 -0.49
C ALA A 309 12.59 11.75 0.99
N PHE A 310 11.76 11.20 1.88
CA PHE A 310 12.11 11.07 3.30
C PHE A 310 13.32 10.14 3.50
N LEU A 311 13.30 8.96 2.88
CA LEU A 311 14.37 7.96 3.04
C LEU A 311 15.70 8.40 2.42
N SER A 312 15.68 9.24 1.39
CA SER A 312 16.89 9.78 0.76
C SER A 312 17.44 11.05 1.43
N ALA A 313 16.64 11.74 2.26
CA ALA A 313 17.10 12.95 2.93
C ALA A 313 18.26 12.67 3.91
N ALA A 314 19.33 13.48 3.85
CA ALA A 314 20.42 13.41 4.83
C ALA A 314 19.95 13.75 6.26
N GLN A 315 18.94 14.63 6.35
CA GLN A 315 18.29 15.05 7.58
C GLN A 315 16.78 15.07 7.36
N PRO A 316 16.10 13.92 7.51
CA PRO A 316 14.65 13.89 7.38
C PRO A 316 14.00 14.67 8.54
N SER A 317 12.78 15.18 8.30
CA SER A 317 11.92 15.70 9.37
C SER A 317 11.67 14.58 10.38
N THR A 318 11.97 14.81 11.66
CA THR A 318 11.72 13.80 12.69
C THR A 318 10.27 13.91 13.14
N ALA A 319 9.53 12.79 13.07
CA ALA A 319 8.22 12.69 13.70
C ALA A 319 8.37 12.89 15.23
N PRO A 320 7.38 13.53 15.91
CA PRO A 320 7.49 13.89 17.32
C PRO A 320 7.57 12.68 18.28
N THR A 321 7.23 11.48 17.80
CA THR A 321 7.17 10.23 18.56
C THR A 321 8.41 9.35 18.43
N VAL A 322 9.38 9.73 17.59
CA VAL A 322 10.64 8.98 17.41
C VAL A 322 11.78 9.75 18.06
N GLU A 323 12.71 9.03 18.69
CA GLU A 323 13.93 9.65 19.21
C GLU A 323 14.73 10.28 18.05
N SER A 324 14.60 11.60 17.90
CA SER A 324 15.24 12.38 16.85
C SER A 324 16.75 12.13 16.77
N GLY A 325 17.38 11.87 17.91
CA GLY A 325 18.79 11.50 18.01
C GLY A 325 19.15 10.20 17.27
N ALA A 326 18.35 9.14 17.42
CA ALA A 326 18.61 7.85 16.77
C ALA A 326 18.49 7.95 15.23
N VAL A 327 17.46 8.67 14.76
CA VAL A 327 17.26 8.93 13.32
C VAL A 327 18.44 9.73 12.74
N ILE A 328 18.90 10.77 13.43
CA ILE A 328 20.05 11.57 13.00
C ILE A 328 21.34 10.75 13.02
N LEU A 329 21.58 9.97 14.07
CA LEU A 329 22.75 9.10 14.19
C LEU A 329 22.83 8.09 13.05
N GLN A 330 21.69 7.51 12.68
CA GLN A 330 21.61 6.60 11.56
C GLN A 330 21.74 7.31 10.20
N SER A 331 21.03 8.43 10.00
CA SER A 331 20.98 9.10 8.69
C SER A 331 22.26 9.84 8.33
N ARG A 332 22.92 10.46 9.31
CA ARG A 332 24.15 11.25 9.09
C ARG A 332 25.42 10.44 9.29
N TYR A 333 25.42 9.52 10.25
CA TYR A 333 26.64 8.89 10.73
C TYR A 333 26.63 7.36 10.58
N GLY A 334 25.55 6.76 10.08
CA GLY A 334 25.47 5.32 9.77
C GLY A 334 25.39 4.40 10.99
N PHE A 335 24.98 4.92 12.16
CA PHE A 335 24.82 4.12 13.38
C PHE A 335 23.69 3.09 13.22
N LYS A 336 23.82 1.96 13.93
CA LYS A 336 22.84 0.86 13.94
C LYS A 336 22.31 0.65 15.36
N PRO A 337 21.01 0.33 15.52
CA PRO A 337 20.47 -0.11 16.81
C PRO A 337 21.22 -1.36 17.29
N THR A 338 21.43 -1.47 18.60
CA THR A 338 21.90 -2.71 19.23
C THR A 338 20.79 -3.76 19.18
N ALA A 339 21.12 -4.97 18.73
CA ALA A 339 20.21 -6.11 18.66
C ALA A 339 19.77 -6.58 20.06
#